data_AF-A0AAV6BJ53-F1
#
_entry.id   AF-A0AAV6BJ53-F1
#
_cell.length_a   1.000
_cell.length_b   1.000
_cell.length_c   1.000
_cell.angle_alpha   90.00
_cell.angle_beta   90.00
_cell.angle_gamma   90.00
#
_symmetry.space_group_name_H-M   'P 1'
#
loop_
_entity.id
_entity.type
_entity.pdbx_description
1 polymer ?
#
loop_
_entity_poly.entity_id
_entity_poly.type
_entity_poly.pdbx_seq_one_letter_code
_entity_poly.pdbx_strand_id
1 'polypeptide(L)' 'MAREFSSEALKPHPQGTALDLPRAIELTLLDAGVPESAIHAAAECASCEAASFYSHRRDRGITGRHWALFHLAPPSA' A
#
# COMPACT_ATOMS: atom_id res chain seq x y z
N MET A 1 -10.15 5.07 -14.30
CA MET A 1 -9.59 4.17 -13.27
C MET A 1 -8.24 3.58 -13.69
N ALA A 2 -8.11 2.49 -14.46
CA ALA A 2 -6.76 1.98 -14.81
C ALA A 2 -5.93 2.93 -15.69
N ARG A 3 -6.59 3.79 -16.49
CA ARG A 3 -5.94 4.79 -17.35
C ARG A 3 -5.32 5.98 -16.59
N GLU A 4 -5.55 6.10 -15.28
CA GLU A 4 -5.00 7.19 -14.45
C GLU A 4 -3.65 6.83 -13.82
N PHE A 5 -3.28 5.55 -13.80
CA PHE A 5 -2.03 5.07 -13.20
C PHE A 5 -0.99 4.74 -14.28
N SER A 6 0.28 5.07 -14.01
CA SER A 6 1.41 4.66 -14.86
C SER A 6 1.39 3.14 -15.08
N SER A 7 1.83 2.69 -16.26
CA SER A 7 1.98 1.26 -16.55
C SER A 7 2.95 0.57 -15.60
N GLU A 8 3.88 1.31 -14.99
CA GLU A 8 4.77 0.78 -13.94
C GLU A 8 4.04 0.34 -12.67
N ALA A 9 2.86 0.89 -12.40
CA ALA A 9 2.03 0.51 -11.25
C ALA A 9 1.04 -0.61 -11.60
N LEU A 10 1.11 -1.20 -12.78
CA LEU A 10 0.18 -2.23 -13.23
C LEU A 10 0.88 -3.59 -13.32
N LYS A 11 0.23 -4.61 -12.76
CA LYS A 11 0.72 -6.01 -12.76
C LYS A 11 -0.24 -6.92 -13.52
N PRO A 12 0.25 -7.98 -14.18
CA PRO A 12 -0.60 -9.03 -14.72
C PRO A 12 -1.45 -9.69 -13.63
N HIS A 13 -2.71 -10.00 -13.95
CA HIS A 13 -3.61 -10.72 -13.07
C HIS A 13 -4.43 -11.74 -13.89
N PRO A 14 -4.81 -12.91 -13.34
CA PRO A 14 -5.58 -13.92 -14.10
C PRO A 14 -6.89 -13.40 -14.71
N GLN A 15 -7.46 -12.33 -14.14
CA GLN A 15 -8.72 -11.72 -14.57
C GLN A 15 -8.51 -10.37 -15.30
N GLY A 16 -7.27 -10.05 -15.71
CA GLY A 16 -6.91 -8.81 -16.40
C GLY A 16 -5.67 -8.15 -15.80
N THR A 17 -5.81 -6.91 -15.37
CA THR A 17 -4.72 -6.12 -14.80
C THR A 17 -5.00 -5.81 -13.34
N ALA A 18 -4.01 -6.03 -12.47
CA ALA A 18 -4.04 -5.59 -11.08
C ALA A 18 -3.26 -4.29 -10.90
N LEU A 19 -3.74 -3.44 -9.99
CA LEU A 19 -3.01 -2.27 -9.53
C LEU A 19 -2.04 -2.69 -8.42
N ASP A 20 -0.78 -2.31 -8.57
CA ASP A 20 0.22 -2.29 -7.50
C ASP A 20 0.13 -0.96 -6.75
N LEU A 21 -0.72 -0.92 -5.72
CA LEU A 21 -0.99 0.31 -4.99
C LEU A 21 0.27 0.87 -4.27
N PRO A 22 1.11 0.06 -3.60
CA PRO A 22 2.39 0.54 -3.08
C PRO A 22 3.27 1.21 -4.13
N ARG A 23 3.44 0.60 -5.31
CA ARG A 23 4.24 1.19 -6.40
C ARG A 23 3.63 2.48 -6.94
N ALA A 24 2.30 2.56 -7.06
CA ALA A 24 1.62 3.81 -7.45
C ALA A 24 1.90 4.96 -6.47
N ILE A 25 1.86 4.67 -5.16
CA ILE A 25 2.16 5.65 -4.11
C ILE A 25 3.63 6.05 -4.16
N GLU A 26 4.55 5.09 -4.29
CA GLU A 26 5.99 5.36 -4.43
C GLU A 26 6.29 6.30 -5.60
N LEU A 27 5.75 6.01 -6.79
CA LEU A 27 5.90 6.88 -7.97
C LEU A 27 5.36 8.30 -7.71
N THR A 28 4.24 8.42 -7.00
CA THR A 28 3.66 9.72 -6.64
C THR A 28 4.55 10.50 -5.65
N LEU A 29 5.18 9.81 -4.69
CA LEU A 29 6.09 10.43 -3.73
C LEU A 29 7.41 10.88 -4.39
N LEU A 30 7.95 10.08 -5.30
CA LEU A 30 9.14 10.41 -6.07
C LEU A 30 8.91 11.65 -6.96
N ASP A 31 7.76 11.72 -7.65
CA ASP A 31 7.36 12.89 -8.46
C ASP A 31 7.21 14.16 -7.59
N ALA A 32 6.74 14.01 -6.36
CA ALA A 32 6.67 15.09 -5.38
C ALA A 32 8.03 15.50 -4.77
N GLY A 33 9.12 14.82 -5.13
CA GLY A 33 10.49 15.13 -4.69
C GLY A 33 10.91 14.47 -3.37
N VAL A 34 10.17 13.47 -2.88
CA VAL A 34 10.62 12.66 -1.73
C VAL A 34 11.80 11.81 -2.17
N PRO A 35 12.95 11.84 -1.45
CA PRO A 35 14.08 10.99 -1.79
C PRO A 35 13.71 9.51 -1.69
N GLU A 36 14.13 8.70 -2.66
CA GLU A 36 13.91 7.25 -2.66
C GLU A 36 14.37 6.58 -1.35
N SER A 37 15.51 7.04 -0.80
CA SER A 37 16.05 6.54 0.47
C SER A 37 15.17 6.82 1.70
N ALA A 38 14.18 7.71 1.60
CA ALA A 38 13.22 8.02 2.66
C ALA A 38 11.87 7.28 2.47
N ILE A 39 11.73 6.47 1.42
CA ILE A 39 10.50 5.73 1.13
C ILE A 39 10.69 4.27 1.54
N HIS A 40 9.84 3.81 2.45
CA HIS A 40 9.81 2.41 2.88
C HIS A 40 8.40 1.85 2.68
N ALA A 41 8.31 0.80 1.85
CA ALA A 41 7.06 0.09 1.61
C ALA A 41 7.02 -1.20 2.45
N ALA A 42 5.88 -1.44 3.10
CA ALA A 42 5.58 -2.73 3.71
C ALA A 42 5.50 -3.80 2.61
N ALA A 43 6.09 -4.97 2.84
CA ALA A 43 6.08 -6.09 1.90
C ALA A 43 4.79 -6.94 2.02
N GLU A 44 4.09 -6.79 3.14
CA GLU A 44 2.94 -7.61 3.52
C GLU A 44 1.69 -7.24 2.70
N CYS A 45 0.98 -8.27 2.25
CA CYS A 45 -0.32 -8.10 1.61
C CYS A 45 -1.44 -8.44 2.60
N ALA A 46 -2.24 -7.45 2.99
CA ALA A 46 -3.38 -7.65 3.89
C ALA A 46 -4.37 -8.73 3.40
N SER A 47 -4.49 -8.92 2.08
CA SER A 47 -5.34 -9.97 1.51
C SER A 47 -4.73 -11.36 1.60
N CYS A 48 -3.42 -11.51 1.39
CA CYS A 48 -2.74 -12.81 1.39
C CYS A 48 -2.49 -13.32 2.81
N GLU A 49 -2.11 -12.42 3.72
CA GLU A 49 -1.69 -12.74 5.09
C GLU A 49 -2.88 -12.79 6.06
N ALA A 50 -3.76 -13.78 5.87
CA ALA A 50 -5.04 -13.87 6.58
C ALA A 50 -4.93 -14.08 8.10
N ALA A 51 -3.82 -14.62 8.58
CA ALA A 51 -3.57 -14.79 10.01
C ALA A 51 -3.22 -13.47 10.72
N SER A 52 -2.72 -12.48 9.97
CA SER A 52 -2.15 -11.25 10.53
C SER A 52 -3.02 -10.03 10.25
N PHE A 53 -3.85 -10.05 9.20
CA PHE A 53 -4.58 -8.87 8.75
C PHE A 53 -6.06 -9.14 8.39
N TYR A 54 -6.96 -8.28 8.88
CA TYR A 54 -8.25 -7.98 8.23
C TYR A 54 -8.08 -7.50 6.77
N SER A 55 -8.94 -7.96 5.85
CA SER A 55 -8.94 -7.51 4.44
C SER A 55 -10.35 -7.35 3.90
N HIS A 56 -10.71 -6.11 3.55
CA HIS A 56 -12.04 -5.80 3.00
C HIS A 56 -12.37 -6.62 1.73
N ARG A 57 -11.40 -6.78 0.82
CA ARG A 57 -11.60 -7.51 -0.45
C ARG A 57 -11.77 -9.01 -0.21
N ARG A 58 -10.90 -9.62 0.60
CA ARG A 58 -10.97 -11.05 0.92
C ARG A 58 -12.23 -11.38 1.72
N ASP A 59 -12.53 -10.56 2.72
CA ASP A 59 -13.60 -10.80 3.69
C ASP A 59 -14.95 -10.24 3.22
N ARG A 60 -15.06 -9.87 1.94
CA ARG A 60 -16.32 -9.42 1.29
C ARG A 60 -17.02 -8.30 2.04
N GLY A 61 -16.24 -7.34 2.53
CA GLY A 61 -16.72 -6.12 3.18
C GLY A 61 -17.05 -6.24 4.66
N ILE A 62 -17.15 -7.45 5.21
CA ILE A 62 -17.50 -7.69 6.62
C ILE A 62 -16.24 -8.13 7.38
N THR A 63 -15.52 -7.16 7.94
CA THR A 63 -14.24 -7.39 8.63
C THR A 63 -13.88 -6.22 9.54
N GLY A 64 -12.87 -6.39 10.40
CA GLY A 64 -12.33 -5.35 11.26
C GLY A 64 -11.54 -4.27 10.49
N ARG A 65 -10.88 -3.37 11.21
CA ARG A 65 -9.99 -2.34 10.64
C ARG A 65 -8.73 -2.24 11.49
N HIS A 66 -7.58 -2.17 10.83
CA HIS A 66 -6.33 -1.81 11.50
C HIS A 66 -6.22 -0.29 11.62
N TRP A 67 -5.33 0.13 12.50
CA TRP A 67 -4.92 1.50 12.68
C TRP A 67 -3.44 1.62 12.30
N ALA A 68 -3.09 2.65 11.54
CA ALA A 68 -1.70 3.07 11.36
C ALA A 68 -1.48 4.27 12.26
N LEU A 69 -0.60 4.15 13.26
CA LEU A 69 -0.34 5.16 14.26
C LEU A 69 1.12 5.59 14.18
N PHE A 70 1.36 6.91 14.22
CA PHE A 70 2.70 7.47 14.38
C PHE A 70 2.64 8.56 15.44
N HIS A 71 3.70 8.64 16.25
CA HIS A 71 3.90 9.73 17.18
C HIS A 71 5.39 10.04 17.24
N LEU A 72 5.73 11.31 17.48
CA LEU A 72 7.09 11.65 17.86
C LEU A 72 7.30 11.21 19.30
N ALA A 73 8.40 10.52 19.59
CA ALA A 73 8.81 10.30 20.97
C ALA A 73 9.11 11.67 21.61
N PRO A 74 8.76 11.89 22.89
CA PRO A 74 9.17 13.08 23.59
C PRO A 74 10.71 13.14 23.60
N PRO A 75 11.31 14.35 23.48
CA PRO A 75 12.76 14.49 23.57
C PRO A 75 13.24 13.91 24.90
N SER A 76 14.34 13.14 24.87
CA SER A 76 15.02 12.72 26.09
C SER A 76 15.58 13.97 26.77
N ALA A 77 15.30 14.13 28.06
CA ALA A 77 15.79 15.24 28.89
C ALA A 77 17.31 15.15 29.12
#